data_AF-A0AA90USR2-F1
#
_entry.id   AF-A0AA90USR2-F1
#
_cell.length_a   1.000
_cell.length_b   1.000
_cell.length_c   1.000
_cell.angle_alpha   90.00
_cell.angle_beta   90.00
_cell.angle_gamma   90.00
#
_symmetry.space_group_name_H-M   'P 1'
#
loop_
_entity.id
_entity.type
_entity.pdbx_description
1 polymer ?
#
loop_
_entity_poly.entity_id
_entity_poly.type
_entity_poly.pdbx_seq_one_letter_code
_entity_poly.pdbx_strand_id
1 'polypeptide(L)'
;MKVIEQDTINFIKAHINERPRYKLAQRMGVSVKFLYKILHDCNCKIEHKRPVPQPDKKRDEQITKLYPDHSVREIAVIVGCHPSTVGKAAKRLKLTHSEETIERLKKNSLANLKKAYDKATIGKRVKSWQRTMQMEKFRVISCIPQQTKFKFSEMPIKSYHAKYHLINKYGYFAFEGEPYILGYDRNTRRMDEEFYKNKYGFSFEEDEECQED
;
A
#
# COMPACT_ATOMS: atom_id res chain seq x y z
N MET A 1 -40.70 14.57 -5.29
CA MET A 1 -39.88 14.45 -4.06
C MET A 1 -40.53 13.38 -3.19
N LYS A 2 -39.80 12.40 -2.64
CA LYS A 2 -40.39 11.45 -1.68
C LYS A 2 -40.89 12.28 -0.49
N VAL A 3 -42.20 12.31 -0.28
CA VAL A 3 -42.82 12.90 0.90
C VAL A 3 -42.41 12.02 2.07
N ILE A 4 -41.58 12.56 2.96
CA ILE A 4 -41.19 11.85 4.17
C ILE A 4 -42.26 12.14 5.21
N GLU A 5 -42.70 11.10 5.91
CA GLU A 5 -43.60 11.28 7.04
C GLU A 5 -42.88 12.04 8.16
N GLN A 6 -43.59 12.95 8.83
CA GLN A 6 -43.03 13.75 9.91
C GLN A 6 -42.44 12.88 11.03
N ASP A 7 -42.98 11.67 11.19
CA ASP A 7 -42.52 10.65 12.14
C ASP A 7 -41.11 10.15 11.83
N THR A 8 -40.76 9.99 10.54
CA THR A 8 -39.42 9.59 10.12
C THR A 8 -38.41 10.69 10.42
N ILE A 9 -38.79 11.96 10.24
CA ILE A 9 -37.95 13.12 10.59
C ILE A 9 -37.74 13.20 12.11
N ASN A 10 -38.80 13.01 12.90
CA ASN A 10 -38.74 13.02 14.35
C ASN A 10 -37.85 11.88 14.89
N PHE A 11 -37.95 10.69 14.30
CA PHE A 11 -37.10 9.55 14.66
C PHE A 11 -35.63 9.82 14.36
N ILE A 12 -35.32 10.38 13.18
CA ILE A 12 -33.95 10.73 12.78
C ILE A 12 -33.36 11.76 13.76
N LYS A 13 -34.14 12.76 14.18
CA LYS A 13 -33.71 13.76 15.18
C LYS A 13 -33.33 13.11 16.51
N ALA A 14 -34.14 12.17 17.00
CA ALA A 14 -33.90 11.50 18.27
C ALA A 14 -32.64 10.60 18.26
N HIS A 15 -32.34 9.95 17.13
CA HIS A 15 -31.28 8.93 17.05
C HIS A 15 -30.03 9.40 16.31
N ILE A 16 -29.89 10.70 16.02
CA ILE A 16 -28.83 11.20 15.13
C ILE A 16 -27.40 11.01 15.65
N ASN A 17 -27.27 10.98 16.97
CA ASN A 17 -25.98 10.81 17.63
C ASN A 17 -25.63 9.32 17.81
N GLU A 18 -26.55 8.40 17.53
CA GLU A 18 -26.25 6.97 17.48
C GLU A 18 -25.32 6.67 16.32
N ARG A 19 -24.17 6.04 16.63
CA ARG A 19 -23.20 5.62 15.62
C ARG A 19 -23.20 4.10 15.46
N PRO A 20 -22.94 3.60 14.24
CA PRO A 20 -22.66 4.35 13.02
C PRO A 20 -23.93 4.77 12.25
N ARG A 21 -23.97 6.03 11.78
CA ARG A 21 -25.15 6.65 11.13
C ARG A 21 -25.63 5.98 9.84
N TYR A 22 -24.78 5.19 9.17
CA TYR A 22 -25.23 4.41 8.02
C TYR A 22 -26.26 3.34 8.44
N LYS A 23 -26.20 2.82 9.67
CA LYS A 23 -27.22 1.90 10.20
C LYS A 23 -28.54 2.61 10.44
N LEU A 24 -28.51 3.87 10.89
CA LEU A 24 -29.71 4.70 11.00
C LEU A 24 -30.34 4.93 9.62
N ALA A 25 -29.53 5.27 8.62
CA ALA A 25 -29.99 5.44 7.24
C ALA A 25 -30.60 4.16 6.66
N GLN A 26 -29.98 2.99 6.91
CA GLN A 26 -30.52 1.68 6.54
C GLN A 26 -31.87 1.40 7.22
N ARG A 27 -31.99 1.62 8.53
CA ARG A 27 -33.26 1.43 9.28
C ARG A 27 -34.39 2.30 8.73
N MET A 28 -34.07 3.51 8.27
CA MET A 28 -35.03 4.47 7.74
C MET A 28 -35.26 4.31 6.22
N GLY A 29 -34.59 3.39 5.54
CA GLY A 29 -34.71 3.20 4.09
C GLY A 29 -34.24 4.40 3.25
N VAL A 30 -33.40 5.28 3.81
CA VAL A 30 -32.90 6.48 3.15
C VAL A 30 -31.42 6.39 2.84
N SER A 31 -30.95 7.14 1.83
CA SER A 31 -29.53 7.26 1.59
C SER A 31 -28.86 8.10 2.68
N VAL A 32 -27.58 7.80 2.99
CA VAL A 32 -26.80 8.57 3.97
C VAL A 32 -26.71 10.05 3.56
N LYS A 33 -26.59 10.34 2.26
CA LYS A 33 -26.57 11.70 1.72
C LYS A 33 -27.88 12.43 2.02
N PHE A 34 -29.01 11.73 1.91
CA PHE A 34 -30.33 12.28 2.22
C PHE A 34 -30.52 12.50 3.72
N LEU A 35 -30.01 11.60 4.57
CA LEU A 35 -29.96 11.80 6.03
C LEU A 35 -29.23 13.10 6.41
N TYR A 36 -28.07 13.39 5.80
CA TYR A 36 -27.35 14.66 6.02
C TYR A 36 -28.08 15.88 5.45
N LYS A 37 -28.85 15.73 4.37
CA LYS A 37 -29.69 16.80 3.83
C LYS A 37 -30.81 17.17 4.81
N ILE A 38 -31.56 16.18 5.30
CA ILE A 38 -32.61 16.38 6.32
C ILE A 38 -32.04 17.08 7.56
N LEU A 39 -30.83 16.69 7.96
CA LEU A 39 -30.16 17.28 9.11
C LEU A 39 -29.83 18.76 8.94
N HIS A 40 -29.34 19.12 7.75
CA HIS A 40 -29.04 20.49 7.39
C HIS A 40 -30.33 21.32 7.37
N ASP A 41 -31.37 20.81 6.70
CA ASP A 41 -32.66 21.49 6.55
C ASP A 41 -33.38 21.65 7.91
N CYS A 42 -33.20 20.71 8.84
CA CYS A 42 -33.79 20.74 10.18
C CYS A 42 -32.91 21.42 11.26
N ASN A 43 -31.77 22.01 10.89
CA ASN A 43 -30.81 22.67 11.78
C ASN A 43 -30.44 21.86 13.06
N CYS A 44 -30.26 20.54 12.90
CA CYS A 44 -30.00 19.65 14.03
C CYS A 44 -28.55 19.73 14.50
N LYS A 45 -28.32 19.80 15.82
CA LYS A 45 -26.97 19.74 16.41
C LYS A 45 -26.41 18.33 16.30
N ILE A 46 -25.35 18.16 15.50
CA ILE A 46 -24.68 16.87 15.31
C ILE A 46 -23.44 16.80 16.19
N GLU A 47 -23.31 15.73 16.96
CA GLU A 47 -22.04 15.43 17.63
C GLU A 47 -21.02 14.88 16.62
N HIS A 48 -20.10 15.73 16.19
CA HIS A 48 -19.03 15.33 15.28
C HIS A 48 -17.96 14.47 15.95
N LYS A 49 -17.80 14.59 17.27
CA LYS A 49 -16.86 13.76 18.04
C LYS A 49 -17.34 12.31 18.02
N ARG A 50 -16.41 11.38 17.76
CA ARG A 50 -16.67 9.94 17.88
C ARG A 50 -16.70 9.61 19.38
N PRO A 51 -17.67 8.83 19.87
CA PRO A 51 -17.58 8.30 21.21
C PRO A 51 -16.31 7.44 21.28
N VAL A 52 -15.39 7.83 22.15
CA VAL A 52 -14.19 7.03 22.45
C VAL A 52 -14.65 5.96 23.43
N PRO A 53 -14.50 4.67 23.13
CA PRO A 53 -14.82 3.61 24.08
C PRO A 53 -14.15 3.93 25.41
N GLN A 54 -14.93 3.97 26.48
CA GLN A 54 -14.36 4.20 27.79
C GLN A 54 -13.43 3.04 28.13
N PRO A 55 -12.27 3.35 28.73
CA PRO A 55 -11.32 2.32 29.09
C PRO A 55 -11.90 1.39 30.16
N ASP A 56 -11.69 0.09 29.96
CA ASP A 56 -12.13 -0.95 30.89
C ASP A 56 -11.22 -0.93 32.13
N LYS A 57 -11.74 -0.45 33.26
CA LYS A 57 -10.99 -0.30 34.52
C LYS A 57 -10.35 -1.61 34.97
N LYS A 58 -11.03 -2.74 34.82
CA LYS A 58 -10.51 -4.06 35.25
C LYS A 58 -9.29 -4.47 34.42
N ARG A 59 -9.32 -4.20 33.11
CA ARG A 59 -8.17 -4.46 32.23
C ARG A 59 -7.02 -3.53 32.52
N ASP A 60 -7.31 -2.26 32.77
CA ASP A 60 -6.29 -1.28 33.11
C ASP A 60 -5.54 -1.68 34.38
N GLU A 61 -6.24 -2.13 35.43
CA GLU A 61 -5.63 -2.64 36.67
C GLU A 61 -4.70 -3.84 36.41
N GLN A 62 -5.14 -4.79 35.58
CA GLN A 62 -4.32 -5.94 35.18
C GLN A 62 -3.07 -5.49 34.40
N ILE A 63 -3.24 -4.56 33.46
CA ILE A 63 -2.12 -4.01 32.67
C ILE A 63 -1.15 -3.29 33.60
N THR A 64 -1.62 -2.46 34.53
CA THR A 64 -0.78 -1.76 35.50
C THR A 64 0.06 -2.72 36.34
N LYS A 65 -0.52 -3.83 36.79
CA LYS A 65 0.20 -4.84 37.57
C LYS A 65 1.28 -5.56 36.77
N LEU A 66 1.01 -5.86 35.50
CA LEU A 66 1.90 -6.66 34.66
C LEU A 66 2.93 -5.84 33.88
N TYR A 67 2.69 -4.54 33.69
CA TYR A 67 3.51 -3.70 32.82
C TYR A 67 4.98 -3.61 33.22
N PRO A 68 5.37 -3.54 34.51
CA PRO A 68 6.78 -3.46 34.88
C PRO A 68 7.64 -4.61 34.33
N ASP A 69 7.08 -5.83 34.33
CA ASP A 69 7.85 -7.07 34.14
C ASP A 69 7.61 -7.78 32.81
N HIS A 70 6.60 -7.38 32.05
CA HIS A 70 6.18 -8.06 30.81
C HIS A 70 6.21 -7.16 29.59
N SER A 71 6.43 -7.76 28.42
CA SER A 71 6.31 -7.05 27.16
C SER A 71 4.84 -6.77 26.83
N VAL A 72 4.59 -5.71 26.05
CA VAL A 72 3.24 -5.38 25.54
C VAL A 72 2.56 -6.57 24.87
N ARG A 73 3.33 -7.43 24.19
CA ARG A 73 2.82 -8.61 23.49
C ARG A 73 2.49 -9.75 24.45
N GLU A 74 3.29 -9.97 25.49
CA GLU A 74 3.00 -10.93 26.55
C GLU A 74 1.73 -10.55 27.32
N ILE A 75 1.62 -9.28 27.72
CA ILE A 75 0.44 -8.75 28.43
C ILE A 75 -0.81 -8.92 27.56
N ALA A 76 -0.70 -8.65 26.26
CA ALA A 76 -1.80 -8.82 25.32
C ALA A 76 -2.32 -10.27 25.27
N VAL A 77 -1.42 -11.26 25.33
CA VAL A 77 -1.78 -12.68 25.38
C VAL A 77 -2.44 -13.03 26.71
N ILE A 78 -1.88 -12.57 27.84
CA ILE A 78 -2.39 -12.85 29.19
C ILE A 78 -3.79 -12.24 29.40
N VAL A 79 -3.97 -10.98 29.03
CA VAL A 79 -5.23 -10.23 29.21
C VAL A 79 -6.26 -10.59 28.12
N GLY A 80 -5.85 -11.30 27.06
CA GLY A 80 -6.73 -11.66 25.95
C GLY A 80 -7.17 -10.45 25.12
N CYS A 81 -6.26 -9.52 24.85
CA CYS A 81 -6.55 -8.31 24.07
C CYS A 81 -5.52 -8.05 22.97
N HIS A 82 -5.81 -7.13 22.07
CA HIS A 82 -4.87 -6.76 21.01
C HIS A 82 -3.70 -5.91 21.58
N PRO A 83 -2.43 -6.11 21.16
CA PRO A 83 -1.27 -5.38 21.70
C PRO A 83 -1.39 -3.85 21.65
N SER A 84 -2.06 -3.32 20.63
CA SER A 84 -2.33 -1.88 20.53
C SER A 84 -3.18 -1.34 21.68
N THR A 85 -4.05 -2.17 22.27
CA THR A 85 -4.87 -1.83 23.43
C THR A 85 -3.99 -1.64 24.66
N VAL A 86 -3.07 -2.57 24.90
CA VAL A 86 -2.09 -2.49 25.99
C VAL A 86 -1.20 -1.25 25.83
N GLY A 87 -0.66 -1.00 24.63
CA GLY A 87 0.16 0.17 24.37
C GLY A 87 -0.59 1.50 24.58
N LYS A 88 -1.87 1.57 24.20
CA LYS A 88 -2.73 2.75 24.47
C LYS A 88 -2.99 2.93 25.97
N ALA A 89 -3.27 1.84 26.68
CA ALA A 89 -3.48 1.87 28.13
C ALA A 89 -2.23 2.33 28.85
N ALA A 90 -1.06 1.77 28.52
CA ALA A 90 0.22 2.17 29.10
C ALA A 90 0.56 3.64 28.86
N LYS A 91 0.33 4.16 27.64
CA LYS A 91 0.54 5.59 27.34
C LYS A 91 -0.40 6.49 28.15
N ARG A 92 -1.67 6.11 28.28
CA ARG A 92 -2.67 6.87 29.06
C ARG A 92 -2.35 6.86 30.55
N LEU A 93 -1.95 5.71 31.08
CA LEU A 93 -1.62 5.49 32.49
C LEU A 93 -0.18 5.86 32.85
N LYS A 94 0.62 6.31 31.85
CA LYS A 94 2.04 6.68 31.99
C LYS A 94 2.89 5.58 32.64
N LEU A 95 2.64 4.33 32.28
CA LEU A 95 3.37 3.18 32.83
C LEU A 95 4.76 3.07 32.21
N THR A 96 5.73 2.68 33.04
CA THR A 96 7.12 2.43 32.64
C THR A 96 7.50 0.99 32.99
N HIS A 97 8.36 0.39 32.17
CA HIS A 97 8.95 -0.92 32.46
C HIS A 97 10.05 -0.78 33.53
N SER A 98 10.34 -1.87 34.26
CA SER A 98 11.54 -1.95 35.10
C SER A 98 12.81 -1.93 34.27
N GLU A 99 13.94 -1.51 34.85
CA GLU A 99 15.22 -1.42 34.14
C GLU A 99 15.65 -2.78 33.56
N GLU A 100 15.53 -3.86 34.33
CA GLU A 100 15.80 -5.23 33.89
C GLU A 100 14.94 -5.62 32.68
N THR A 101 13.65 -5.28 32.71
CA THR A 101 12.74 -5.56 31.59
C THR A 101 13.12 -4.76 30.36
N ILE A 102 13.51 -3.49 30.52
CA ILE A 102 13.98 -2.65 29.41
C ILE A 102 15.22 -3.28 28.77
N GLU A 103 16.20 -3.70 29.55
CA GLU A 103 17.41 -4.35 29.05
C GLU A 103 17.13 -5.66 28.34
N ARG A 104 16.27 -6.50 28.92
CA ARG A 104 15.82 -7.75 28.30
C ARG A 104 15.15 -7.50 26.95
N LEU A 105 14.25 -6.51 26.87
CA LEU A 105 13.57 -6.14 25.63
C LEU A 105 14.53 -5.59 24.58
N LYS A 106 15.51 -4.76 24.98
CA LYS A 106 16.58 -4.28 24.10
C LYS A 106 17.42 -5.43 23.54
N LYS A 107 17.82 -6.38 24.40
CA LYS A 107 18.57 -7.57 23.99
C LYS A 107 17.80 -8.43 22.99
N ASN A 108 16.52 -8.66 23.24
CA ASN A 108 15.63 -9.40 22.34
C ASN A 108 15.45 -8.69 20.99
N SER A 109 15.27 -7.37 21.01
CA SER A 109 15.17 -6.55 19.80
C SER A 109 16.45 -6.66 18.95
N LEU A 110 17.61 -6.54 19.59
CA LEU A 110 18.91 -6.62 18.92
C LEU A 110 19.17 -8.03 18.37
N ALA A 111 18.81 -9.08 19.09
CA ALA A 111 18.91 -10.46 18.61
C ALA A 111 18.03 -10.71 17.38
N ASN A 112 16.79 -10.20 17.38
CA ASN A 112 15.89 -10.29 16.23
C ASN A 112 16.43 -9.51 15.02
N LEU A 113 17.02 -8.34 15.24
CA LEU A 113 17.66 -7.56 14.19
C LEU A 113 18.85 -8.34 13.59
N LYS A 114 19.74 -8.88 14.44
CA LYS A 114 20.85 -9.73 13.98
C LYS A 114 20.37 -10.92 13.16
N LYS A 115 19.30 -11.60 13.59
CA LYS A 115 18.69 -12.70 12.85
C LYS A 115 18.08 -12.25 11.52
N ALA A 116 17.50 -11.05 11.45
CA ALA A 116 16.93 -10.51 10.22
C ALA A 116 18.00 -10.20 9.17
N TYR A 117 19.19 -9.78 9.61
CA TYR A 117 20.35 -9.46 8.78
C TYR A 117 21.35 -10.63 8.61
N ASP A 118 21.06 -11.79 9.20
CA ASP A 118 21.86 -12.98 9.04
C ASP A 118 21.94 -13.37 7.54
N LYS A 119 23.18 -13.59 7.05
CA LYS A 119 23.45 -13.87 5.64
C LYS A 119 22.73 -15.12 5.16
N ALA A 120 22.63 -16.15 5.99
CA ALA A 120 21.92 -17.38 5.62
C ALA A 120 20.41 -17.12 5.48
N THR A 121 19.83 -16.36 6.39
CA THR A 121 18.42 -15.97 6.35
C THR A 121 18.10 -15.07 5.14
N ILE A 122 18.96 -14.09 4.84
CA ILE A 122 18.84 -13.25 3.62
C ILE A 122 18.96 -14.13 2.38
N GLY A 123 19.96 -15.00 2.31
CA GLY A 123 20.18 -15.90 1.17
C GLY A 123 18.98 -16.79 0.87
N LYS A 124 18.31 -17.33 1.91
CA LYS A 124 17.06 -18.09 1.75
C LYS A 124 15.94 -17.25 1.14
N ARG A 125 15.76 -16.00 1.60
CA ARG A 125 14.74 -15.08 1.06
C ARG A 125 15.02 -14.71 -0.40
N VAL A 126 16.27 -14.38 -0.72
CA VAL A 126 16.69 -14.05 -2.09
C VAL A 126 16.46 -15.23 -3.03
N LYS A 127 16.84 -16.45 -2.64
CA LYS A 127 16.61 -17.65 -3.45
C LYS A 127 15.13 -17.92 -3.70
N SER A 128 14.30 -17.76 -2.66
CA SER A 128 12.84 -17.89 -2.80
C SER A 128 12.27 -16.86 -3.76
N TRP A 129 12.67 -15.59 -3.62
CA TRP A 129 12.24 -14.51 -4.50
C TRP A 129 12.69 -14.73 -5.96
N GLN A 130 13.96 -15.14 -6.17
CA GLN A 130 14.48 -15.47 -7.50
C GLN A 130 13.67 -16.59 -8.16
N ARG A 131 13.33 -17.64 -7.41
CA ARG A 131 12.50 -18.76 -7.91
C ARG A 131 11.11 -18.27 -8.31
N THR A 132 10.44 -17.47 -7.47
CA THR A 132 9.14 -16.88 -7.81
C THR A 132 9.24 -16.01 -9.05
N MET A 133 10.26 -15.16 -9.14
CA MET A 133 10.47 -14.28 -10.28
C MET A 133 10.70 -15.05 -11.58
N GLN A 134 11.49 -16.14 -11.56
CA GLN A 134 11.73 -16.98 -12.72
C GLN A 134 10.45 -17.68 -13.21
N MET A 135 9.65 -18.21 -12.28
CA MET A 135 8.35 -18.82 -12.63
C MET A 135 7.37 -17.81 -13.21
N GLU A 136 7.33 -16.61 -12.66
CA GLU A 136 6.45 -15.54 -13.16
C GLU A 136 6.90 -15.02 -14.53
N LYS A 137 8.21 -14.94 -14.79
CA LYS A 137 8.73 -14.67 -16.15
C LYS A 137 8.29 -15.73 -17.14
N PHE A 138 8.43 -17.01 -16.79
CA PHE A 138 8.02 -18.12 -17.64
C PHE A 138 6.52 -18.05 -17.97
N ARG A 139 5.68 -17.72 -16.98
CA ARG A 139 4.24 -17.52 -17.18
C ARG A 139 3.96 -16.43 -18.21
N VAL A 140 4.61 -15.27 -18.10
CA VAL A 140 4.45 -14.18 -19.07
C VAL A 140 4.87 -14.60 -20.47
N ILE A 141 6.05 -15.23 -20.62
CA ILE A 141 6.54 -15.71 -21.92
C ILE A 141 5.59 -16.75 -22.53
N SER A 142 4.98 -17.59 -21.70
CA SER A 142 4.05 -18.64 -22.14
C SER A 142 2.59 -18.18 -22.25
N CYS A 143 2.32 -16.87 -22.09
CA CYS A 143 0.97 -16.30 -22.07
C CYS A 143 0.01 -16.90 -21.02
N ILE A 144 0.56 -17.41 -19.91
CA ILE A 144 -0.20 -17.96 -18.78
C ILE A 144 -0.48 -16.84 -17.77
N PRO A 145 -1.68 -16.76 -17.16
CA PRO A 145 -1.98 -15.78 -16.12
C PRO A 145 -0.97 -15.80 -14.96
N GLN A 146 -0.47 -14.62 -14.61
CA GLN A 146 0.41 -14.42 -13.47
C GLN A 146 -0.34 -14.64 -12.14
N GLN A 147 0.36 -15.16 -11.13
CA GLN A 147 -0.19 -15.22 -9.75
C GLN A 147 0.29 -14.06 -8.90
N THR A 148 1.37 -13.40 -9.31
CA THR A 148 1.91 -12.24 -8.63
C THR A 148 1.62 -10.96 -9.40
N LYS A 149 1.90 -9.81 -8.78
CA LYS A 149 1.84 -8.49 -9.43
C LYS A 149 3.21 -8.05 -9.96
N PHE A 150 4.12 -8.99 -10.25
CA PHE A 150 5.42 -8.63 -10.81
C PHE A 150 5.27 -8.08 -12.22
N LYS A 151 5.84 -6.89 -12.41
CA LYS A 151 5.94 -6.25 -13.72
C LYS A 151 7.26 -6.67 -14.36
N PHE A 152 7.18 -7.15 -15.60
CA PHE A 152 8.34 -7.48 -16.40
C PHE A 152 8.42 -6.49 -17.54
N SER A 153 9.57 -5.84 -17.67
CA SER A 153 9.88 -5.01 -18.84
C SER A 153 10.23 -5.91 -20.00
N GLU A 154 9.77 -5.56 -21.19
CA GLU A 154 10.11 -6.24 -22.45
C GLU A 154 11.59 -6.10 -22.80
N MET A 155 12.22 -5.00 -22.35
CA MET A 155 13.64 -4.74 -22.56
C MET A 155 14.41 -4.52 -21.26
N PRO A 156 15.71 -4.90 -21.19
CA PRO A 156 16.58 -4.53 -20.07
C PRO A 156 16.70 -3.02 -19.89
N ILE A 157 16.86 -2.57 -18.64
CA ILE A 157 16.97 -1.14 -18.28
C ILE A 157 18.11 -0.44 -19.04
N LYS A 158 19.24 -1.12 -19.25
CA LYS A 158 20.38 -0.54 -20.00
C LYS A 158 20.04 -0.30 -21.47
N SER A 159 19.38 -1.25 -22.11
CA SER A 159 18.89 -1.11 -23.48
C SER A 159 17.81 -0.02 -23.54
N TYR A 160 16.88 0.01 -22.59
CA TYR A 160 15.87 1.08 -22.51
C TYR A 160 16.52 2.47 -22.52
N HIS A 161 17.51 2.71 -21.65
CA HIS A 161 18.19 4.00 -21.62
C HIS A 161 18.96 4.30 -22.90
N ALA A 162 19.59 3.30 -23.52
CA ALA A 162 20.26 3.47 -24.81
C ALA A 162 19.27 3.86 -25.91
N LYS A 163 18.11 3.19 -25.99
CA LYS A 163 17.02 3.50 -26.93
C LYS A 163 16.55 4.94 -26.78
N TYR A 164 16.21 5.34 -25.55
CA TYR A 164 15.75 6.71 -25.28
C TYR A 164 16.83 7.77 -25.52
N HIS A 165 18.09 7.44 -25.31
CA HIS A 165 19.19 8.35 -25.65
C HIS A 165 19.30 8.54 -27.16
N LEU A 166 19.17 7.46 -27.96
CA LEU A 166 19.14 7.55 -29.42
C LEU A 166 17.98 8.43 -29.90
N ILE A 167 16.80 8.22 -29.35
CA ILE A 167 15.60 8.99 -29.70
C ILE A 167 15.79 10.48 -29.36
N ASN A 168 16.07 10.78 -28.08
CA ASN A 168 16.04 12.17 -27.61
C ASN A 168 17.21 13.03 -28.08
N LYS A 169 18.39 12.44 -28.32
CA LYS A 169 19.61 13.21 -28.65
C LYS A 169 19.93 13.18 -30.13
N TYR A 170 19.59 12.09 -30.81
CA TYR A 170 20.00 11.85 -32.19
C TYR A 170 18.84 11.80 -33.18
N GLY A 171 17.58 11.86 -32.70
CA GLY A 171 16.40 12.00 -33.55
C GLY A 171 15.82 10.70 -34.08
N TYR A 172 16.30 9.55 -33.64
CA TYR A 172 15.69 8.26 -33.95
C TYR A 172 14.25 8.19 -33.40
N PHE A 173 13.41 7.31 -33.92
CA PHE A 173 12.06 7.09 -33.38
C PHE A 173 11.78 5.61 -33.14
N ALA A 174 10.75 5.32 -32.35
CA ALA A 174 10.39 3.97 -31.95
C ALA A 174 9.08 3.55 -32.60
N PHE A 175 9.01 2.29 -33.05
CA PHE A 175 7.76 1.68 -33.48
C PHE A 175 6.98 1.15 -32.27
N GLU A 176 5.66 1.24 -32.32
CA GLU A 176 4.78 0.75 -31.26
C GLU A 176 4.80 -0.79 -31.23
N GLY A 177 4.99 -1.38 -30.05
CA GLY A 177 5.08 -2.84 -29.88
C GLY A 177 6.43 -3.46 -30.24
N GLU A 178 7.36 -2.71 -30.83
CA GLU A 178 8.68 -3.21 -31.24
C GLU A 178 9.81 -2.60 -30.38
N PRO A 179 10.16 -3.24 -29.25
CA PRO A 179 11.09 -2.66 -28.28
C PRO A 179 12.52 -2.53 -28.79
N TYR A 180 12.96 -3.35 -29.74
CA TYR A 180 14.34 -3.37 -30.25
C TYR A 180 14.53 -2.72 -31.63
N ILE A 181 13.46 -2.28 -32.27
CA ILE A 181 13.53 -1.62 -33.58
C ILE A 181 13.48 -0.10 -33.38
N LEU A 182 14.36 0.60 -34.09
CA LEU A 182 14.46 2.06 -34.13
C LEU A 182 14.41 2.51 -35.59
N GLY A 183 13.50 3.44 -35.89
CA GLY A 183 13.43 4.10 -37.18
C GLY A 183 14.38 5.29 -37.25
N TYR A 184 14.84 5.61 -38.46
CA TYR A 184 15.57 6.83 -38.77
C TYR A 184 15.14 7.42 -40.11
N ASP A 185 15.28 8.74 -40.25
CA ASP A 185 14.95 9.53 -41.43
C ASP A 185 16.16 10.37 -41.89
N ARG A 186 15.96 11.25 -42.88
CA ARG A 186 17.00 12.18 -43.37
C ARG A 186 17.46 13.19 -42.32
N ASN A 187 16.61 13.52 -41.35
CA ASN A 187 16.89 14.49 -40.29
C ASN A 187 17.59 13.85 -39.08
N THR A 188 17.57 12.52 -38.99
CA THR A 188 18.17 11.76 -37.91
C THR A 188 19.69 11.83 -37.99
N ARG A 189 20.33 12.24 -36.88
CA ARG A 189 21.78 12.25 -36.77
C ARG A 189 22.28 10.82 -36.55
N ARG A 190 22.62 10.14 -37.64
CA ARG A 190 23.10 8.76 -37.60
C ARG A 190 24.35 8.58 -36.75
N MET A 191 24.33 7.55 -35.92
CA MET A 191 25.42 7.14 -35.03
C MET A 191 25.98 5.79 -35.49
N ASP A 192 26.97 5.28 -34.77
CA ASP A 192 27.50 3.92 -34.98
C ASP A 192 26.43 2.87 -34.63
N GLU A 193 25.56 2.58 -35.59
CA GLU A 193 24.45 1.63 -35.48
C GLU A 193 24.95 0.20 -35.25
N GLU A 194 26.11 -0.16 -35.79
CA GLU A 194 26.73 -1.48 -35.57
C GLU A 194 27.08 -1.69 -34.10
N PHE A 195 27.61 -0.68 -33.41
CA PHE A 195 27.85 -0.76 -31.98
C PHE A 195 26.57 -1.04 -31.19
N TYR A 196 25.48 -0.32 -31.48
CA TYR A 196 24.22 -0.50 -30.75
C TYR A 196 23.54 -1.83 -31.08
N LYS A 197 23.64 -2.29 -32.32
CA LYS A 197 23.21 -3.63 -32.74
C LYS A 197 23.95 -4.72 -31.97
N ASN A 198 25.28 -4.65 -31.94
CA ASN A 198 26.11 -5.66 -31.27
C ASN A 198 25.96 -5.64 -29.74
N LYS A 199 25.84 -4.46 -29.14
CA LYS A 199 25.82 -4.32 -27.67
C LYS A 199 24.44 -4.47 -27.04
N TYR A 200 23.40 -3.97 -27.71
CA TYR A 200 22.03 -3.90 -27.16
C TYR A 200 21.00 -4.70 -27.96
N GLY A 201 21.37 -5.22 -29.13
CA GLY A 201 20.48 -6.01 -29.99
C GLY A 201 19.48 -5.18 -30.77
N PHE A 202 19.78 -3.90 -31.04
CA PHE A 202 18.89 -3.05 -31.81
C PHE A 202 18.95 -3.34 -33.30
N SER A 203 17.81 -3.16 -33.96
CA SER A 203 17.68 -3.11 -35.42
C SER A 203 17.27 -1.70 -35.82
N PHE A 204 17.82 -1.24 -36.94
CA PHE A 204 17.57 0.10 -37.46
C PHE A 204 16.92 -0.02 -38.82
N GLU A 205 15.79 0.64 -38.99
CA GLU A 205 15.00 0.62 -40.23
C GLU A 205 14.87 2.06 -40.76
N GLU A 206 15.08 2.22 -42.06
CA GLU A 206 14.84 3.50 -42.72
C GLU A 206 13.34 3.61 -43.00
N ASP A 207 12.72 4.66 -42.52
CA ASP A 207 11.31 4.94 -42.81
C ASP A 207 11.22 5.92 -43.97
N GLU A 208 10.84 5.41 -45.14
CA GLU A 208 10.64 6.22 -46.35
C GLU A 208 9.30 6.98 -46.34
N GLU A 209 8.37 6.68 -45.42
CA GLU A 209 7.01 7.27 -45.43
C GLU A 209 6.96 8.72 -44.92
N CYS A 210 8.01 9.22 -44.27
CA CYS A 210 8.12 10.63 -43.84
C CYS A 210 8.92 11.51 -44.83
N GLN A 211 8.90 11.20 -46.13
CA GLN A 211 9.57 11.97 -47.19
C GLN A 211 8.67 12.96 -47.94
N GLU A 212 7.54 13.40 -47.37
CA GLU A 212 6.78 14.53 -47.92
C GLU A 212 7.36 15.87 -47.45
N ASP A 213 8.25 16.42 -48.28
CA ASP A 213 8.40 17.86 -48.54
C ASP A 213 8.75 18.07 -50.03
#